data_AF-A0A0U4CBY2-F1
#
_entry.id   AF-A0A0U4CBY2-F1
#
_cell.length_a   1.000
_cell.length_b   1.000
_cell.length_c   1.000
_cell.angle_alpha   90.00
_cell.angle_beta   90.00
_cell.angle_gamma   90.00
#
_symmetry.space_group_name_H-M   'P 1'
#
loop_
_entity.id
_entity.type
_entity.pdbx_description
1 polymer ?
#
loop_
_entity_poly.entity_id
_entity_poly.type
_entity_poly.pdbx_seq_one_letter_code
_entity_poly.pdbx_strand_id
1 'polypeptide(L)'
;MLEIGPEEVAQQLYGNEPLFTYTYSKPQSVNYAAMRQANLVIVREVETIDAGLREGLREVAKRGGNVVVVPSASPAAHDSYQRLFKDLGLGTAQWEAATAPPELRDVAMPSAREPFFRDVFGAQQRAVTMPRVAPVLRWTRTGTDILRLRDGESYLADFPSGAGRVYVFSAPFSKEYSDFTSHALFVPVMYRMAMLSYRNEQLPAYSLTQQTVTLQLPPVSNEAARPNGTSDEAGFRLVKDSLTFIPAQRVLGQEVRLELPVGMDSPGFYQVQRQGKTLTTLAFNMDKRESELAAYSADDLRKMVGNRPNIRVLEAGESGADLAKFQAQQTGQPLWRYFLAFALVCLLAEALLIRFGTRRAVARVKVAA
;
A
#
# COMPACT_ATOMS: atom_id res chain seq x y z
N MET A 1 -9.97 -18.98 -3.39
CA MET A 1 -11.42 -18.74 -3.38
C MET A 1 -12.14 -20.03 -3.03
N LEU A 2 -13.25 -19.96 -2.29
CA LEU A 2 -14.10 -21.10 -1.98
C LEU A 2 -15.54 -20.84 -2.44
N GLU A 3 -16.11 -21.70 -3.29
CA GLU A 3 -17.55 -21.72 -3.60
C GLU A 3 -18.26 -22.80 -2.78
N ILE A 4 -19.39 -22.44 -2.18
CA ILE A 4 -20.28 -23.32 -1.43
C ILE A 4 -21.67 -23.20 -2.04
N GLY A 5 -22.16 -24.27 -2.66
CA GLY A 5 -23.47 -24.25 -3.32
C GLY A 5 -23.84 -25.59 -3.95
N PRO A 6 -25.03 -25.71 -4.54
CA PRO A 6 -25.52 -26.98 -5.09
C PRO A 6 -24.73 -27.45 -6.33
N GLU A 7 -24.17 -26.52 -7.10
CA GLU A 7 -23.40 -26.77 -8.33
C GLU A 7 -22.21 -25.79 -8.43
N GLU A 8 -21.22 -26.11 -9.27
CA GLU A 8 -19.95 -25.38 -9.43
C GLU A 8 -19.99 -24.30 -10.53
N VAL A 9 -20.85 -23.29 -10.38
CA VAL A 9 -21.04 -22.27 -11.42
C VAL A 9 -19.80 -21.39 -11.59
N ALA A 10 -19.07 -21.10 -10.51
CA ALA A 10 -17.91 -20.22 -10.56
C ALA A 10 -16.63 -20.93 -11.07
N GLN A 11 -16.66 -22.26 -11.24
CA GLN A 11 -15.50 -23.01 -11.74
C GLN A 11 -15.11 -22.59 -13.16
N GLN A 12 -16.10 -22.32 -14.03
CA GLN A 12 -15.83 -21.88 -15.41
C GLN A 12 -15.12 -20.53 -15.46
N LEU A 13 -15.32 -19.70 -14.43
CA LEU A 13 -14.75 -18.35 -14.31
C LEU A 13 -13.35 -18.40 -13.72
N TYR A 14 -13.20 -19.09 -12.59
CA TYR A 14 -11.97 -19.02 -11.80
C TYR A 14 -11.04 -20.22 -11.97
N GLY A 15 -11.57 -21.38 -12.35
CA GLY A 15 -10.79 -22.61 -12.47
C GLY A 15 -9.81 -22.61 -13.65
N ASN A 16 -10.08 -21.80 -14.67
CA ASN A 16 -9.26 -21.73 -15.89
C ASN A 16 -8.21 -20.61 -15.85
N GLU A 17 -8.14 -19.85 -14.75
CA GLU A 17 -7.30 -18.66 -14.65
C GLU A 17 -6.15 -18.88 -13.65
N PRO A 18 -4.89 -18.70 -14.06
CA PRO A 18 -3.73 -18.85 -13.18
C PRO A 18 -3.74 -17.91 -11.96
N LEU A 19 -4.50 -16.82 -12.04
CA LEU A 19 -4.58 -15.80 -10.99
C LEU A 19 -5.38 -16.27 -9.76
N PHE A 20 -6.22 -17.30 -9.90
CA PHE A 20 -7.15 -17.72 -8.84
C PHE A 20 -6.95 -19.19 -8.46
N THR A 21 -6.71 -19.45 -7.18
CA THR A 21 -6.87 -20.81 -6.63
C THR A 21 -8.35 -21.05 -6.32
N TYR A 22 -9.02 -21.90 -7.10
CA TYR A 22 -10.43 -22.24 -6.92
C TYR A 22 -10.61 -23.53 -6.10
N THR A 23 -11.63 -23.55 -5.24
CA THR A 23 -12.07 -24.75 -4.52
C THR A 23 -13.58 -24.72 -4.41
N TYR A 24 -14.22 -25.87 -4.60
CA TYR A 24 -15.66 -26.06 -4.46
C TYR A 24 -15.97 -26.96 -3.27
N SER A 25 -17.10 -26.73 -2.61
CA SER A 25 -17.65 -27.61 -1.58
C SER A 25 -19.17 -27.64 -1.63
N LYS A 26 -19.76 -28.80 -1.39
CA LYS A 26 -21.21 -28.89 -1.19
C LYS A 26 -21.59 -28.35 0.19
N PRO A 27 -22.81 -27.83 0.39
CA PRO A 27 -23.24 -27.29 1.68
C PRO A 27 -23.16 -28.30 2.84
N GLN A 28 -23.32 -29.60 2.54
CA GLN A 28 -23.25 -30.67 3.55
C GLN A 28 -21.82 -31.08 3.92
N SER A 29 -20.82 -30.65 3.16
CA SER A 29 -19.42 -31.07 3.30
C SER A 29 -18.45 -29.90 3.16
N VAL A 30 -18.74 -28.80 3.84
CA VAL A 30 -17.94 -27.58 3.81
C VAL A 30 -16.52 -27.83 4.34
N ASN A 31 -15.51 -27.50 3.54
CA ASN A 31 -14.12 -27.53 3.98
C ASN A 31 -13.75 -26.25 4.75
N TYR A 32 -13.94 -26.28 6.08
CA TYR A 32 -13.61 -25.16 6.97
C TYR A 32 -12.11 -24.81 7.03
N ALA A 33 -11.22 -25.73 6.67
CA ALA A 33 -9.79 -25.43 6.58
C ALA A 33 -9.49 -24.57 5.34
N ALA A 34 -10.07 -24.91 4.19
CA ALA A 34 -9.99 -24.10 2.97
C ALA A 34 -10.68 -22.74 3.16
N MET A 35 -11.83 -22.70 3.83
CA MET A 35 -12.53 -21.46 4.17
C MET A 35 -11.64 -20.53 4.99
N ARG A 36 -10.89 -21.07 5.95
CA ARG A 36 -9.91 -20.31 6.75
C ARG A 36 -8.70 -19.81 5.97
N GLN A 37 -8.56 -20.09 4.68
CA GLN A 37 -7.48 -19.53 3.86
C GLN A 37 -7.99 -18.73 2.67
N ALA A 38 -9.30 -18.76 2.38
CA ALA A 38 -9.88 -18.11 1.22
C ALA A 38 -10.05 -16.59 1.40
N ASN A 39 -9.52 -15.78 0.47
CA ASN A 39 -9.77 -14.34 0.44
C ASN A 39 -11.21 -14.00 0.04
N LEU A 40 -11.84 -14.84 -0.80
CA LEU A 40 -13.22 -14.73 -1.23
C LEU A 40 -13.96 -16.06 -0.99
N VAL A 41 -15.12 -15.98 -0.34
CA VAL A 41 -16.03 -17.12 -0.15
C VAL A 41 -17.37 -16.79 -0.78
N ILE A 42 -17.85 -17.64 -1.69
CA ILE A 42 -19.15 -17.51 -2.36
C ILE A 42 -20.10 -18.54 -1.76
N VAL A 43 -21.23 -18.10 -1.25
CA VAL A 43 -22.31 -18.94 -0.72
C VAL A 43 -23.51 -18.79 -1.63
N ARG A 44 -23.84 -19.85 -2.36
CA ARG A 44 -24.86 -19.83 -3.39
C ARG A 44 -26.01 -20.77 -3.07
N GLU A 45 -27.21 -20.19 -2.95
CA GLU A 45 -28.48 -20.90 -2.92
C GLU A 45 -28.51 -22.08 -1.91
N VAL A 46 -27.86 -21.91 -0.77
CA VAL A 46 -27.79 -22.93 0.27
C VAL A 46 -29.12 -22.99 1.01
N GLU A 47 -29.80 -24.12 1.01
CA GLU A 47 -31.14 -24.24 1.64
C GLU A 47 -31.14 -23.97 3.15
N THR A 48 -30.05 -24.27 3.85
CA THR A 48 -29.93 -23.99 5.28
C THR A 48 -28.49 -23.66 5.64
N ILE A 49 -28.27 -22.46 6.16
CA ILE A 49 -26.97 -22.03 6.66
C ILE A 49 -26.88 -22.41 8.15
N ASP A 50 -26.14 -23.47 8.45
CA ASP A 50 -25.95 -23.94 9.82
C ASP A 50 -25.05 -23.00 10.65
N ALA A 51 -24.93 -23.28 11.96
CA ALA A 51 -24.14 -22.45 12.86
C ALA A 51 -22.63 -22.45 12.53
N GLY A 52 -22.10 -23.58 12.03
CA GLY A 52 -20.68 -23.70 11.68
C GLY A 52 -20.33 -22.86 10.46
N LEU A 53 -21.16 -22.92 9.42
CA LEU A 53 -21.04 -22.13 8.20
C LEU A 53 -21.19 -20.63 8.52
N ARG A 54 -22.19 -20.23 9.33
CA ARG A 54 -22.34 -18.83 9.75
C ARG A 54 -21.09 -18.31 10.45
N GLU A 55 -20.54 -19.07 11.40
CA GLU A 55 -19.35 -18.64 12.12
C GLU A 55 -18.12 -18.58 11.21
N GLY A 56 -17.94 -19.58 10.34
CA GLY A 56 -16.87 -19.57 9.35
C GLY A 56 -16.92 -18.34 8.43
N LEU A 57 -18.10 -17.97 7.94
CA LEU A 57 -18.29 -16.77 7.11
C LEU A 57 -18.03 -15.48 7.89
N ARG A 58 -18.47 -15.42 9.15
CA ARG A 58 -18.19 -14.30 10.04
C ARG A 58 -16.68 -14.11 10.24
N GLU A 59 -15.94 -15.20 10.48
CA GLU A 59 -14.49 -15.16 10.64
C GLU A 59 -13.77 -14.73 9.36
N VAL A 60 -14.24 -15.17 8.18
CA VAL A 60 -13.74 -14.69 6.88
C VAL A 60 -13.90 -13.18 6.74
N ALA A 61 -15.08 -12.64 7.07
CA ALA A 61 -15.32 -11.21 6.99
C ALA A 61 -14.50 -10.42 8.02
N LYS A 62 -14.42 -10.91 9.27
CA LYS A 62 -13.65 -10.26 10.35
C LYS A 62 -12.18 -10.08 10.00
N ARG A 63 -11.54 -11.08 9.38
CA ARG A 63 -10.12 -11.00 8.98
C ARG A 63 -9.84 -10.16 7.73
N GLY A 64 -10.87 -9.62 7.07
CA GLY A 64 -10.69 -8.82 5.85
C GLY A 64 -11.00 -9.54 4.54
N GLY A 65 -11.41 -10.80 4.56
CA GLY A 65 -11.90 -11.51 3.38
C GLY A 65 -13.28 -11.02 2.95
N ASN A 66 -13.62 -11.28 1.69
CA ASN A 66 -14.94 -10.95 1.14
C ASN A 66 -15.86 -12.17 1.14
N VAL A 67 -17.13 -11.94 1.45
CA VAL A 67 -18.18 -12.96 1.38
C VAL A 67 -19.20 -12.54 0.33
N VAL A 68 -19.53 -13.42 -0.60
CA VAL A 68 -20.60 -13.21 -1.59
C VAL A 68 -21.75 -14.13 -1.21
N VAL A 69 -22.95 -13.56 -1.11
CA VAL A 69 -24.16 -14.29 -0.75
C VAL A 69 -25.16 -14.18 -1.89
N VAL A 70 -25.51 -15.33 -2.47
CA VAL A 70 -26.62 -15.49 -3.40
C VAL A 70 -27.74 -16.22 -2.64
N PRO A 71 -28.92 -15.62 -2.48
CA PRO A 71 -30.00 -16.17 -1.67
C PRO A 71 -30.59 -17.42 -2.33
N SER A 72 -31.11 -18.34 -1.52
CA SER A 72 -32.00 -19.40 -2.01
C SER A 72 -33.41 -18.84 -2.17
N ALA A 73 -34.15 -19.31 -3.18
CA ALA A 73 -35.57 -19.02 -3.33
C ALA A 73 -36.46 -19.82 -2.35
N SER A 74 -35.89 -20.81 -1.66
CA SER A 74 -36.66 -21.69 -0.76
C SER A 74 -37.08 -20.96 0.51
N PRO A 75 -38.38 -20.94 0.86
CA PRO A 75 -38.86 -20.36 2.12
C PRO A 75 -38.20 -20.95 3.37
N ALA A 76 -37.77 -22.22 3.32
CA ALA A 76 -37.08 -22.89 4.41
C ALA A 76 -35.73 -22.22 4.75
N ALA A 77 -35.13 -21.51 3.80
CA ALA A 77 -33.83 -20.86 3.97
C ALA A 77 -33.93 -19.54 4.73
N HIS A 78 -35.10 -18.88 4.72
CA HIS A 78 -35.28 -17.48 5.14
C HIS A 78 -34.70 -17.19 6.53
N ASP A 79 -35.03 -18.02 7.53
CA ASP A 79 -34.56 -17.84 8.92
C ASP A 79 -33.05 -18.01 9.07
N SER A 80 -32.45 -18.93 8.31
CA SER A 80 -31.00 -19.17 8.36
C SER A 80 -30.21 -18.01 7.77
N TYR A 81 -30.66 -17.45 6.65
CA TYR A 81 -30.09 -16.26 6.03
C TYR A 81 -30.30 -15.01 6.88
N GLN A 82 -31.48 -14.85 7.49
CA GLN A 82 -31.75 -13.72 8.39
C GLN A 82 -30.80 -13.72 9.60
N ARG A 83 -30.46 -14.89 10.14
CA ARG A 83 -29.41 -15.02 11.17
C ARG A 83 -28.02 -14.69 10.62
N LEU A 84 -27.67 -15.18 9.43
CA LEU A 84 -26.40 -14.84 8.76
C LEU A 84 -26.26 -13.32 8.56
N PHE A 85 -27.28 -12.65 8.05
CA PHE A 85 -27.26 -11.22 7.78
C PHE A 85 -27.09 -10.39 9.05
N LYS A 86 -27.71 -10.79 10.16
CA LYS A 86 -27.45 -10.17 11.47
C LYS A 86 -26.01 -10.36 11.93
N ASP A 87 -25.46 -11.56 11.76
CA ASP A 87 -24.10 -11.91 12.16
C ASP A 87 -23.02 -11.18 11.36
N LEU A 88 -23.29 -10.97 10.08
CA LEU A 88 -22.46 -10.20 9.15
C LEU A 88 -22.73 -8.69 9.23
N GLY A 89 -23.64 -8.24 10.11
CA GLY A 89 -23.91 -6.83 10.35
C GLY A 89 -24.82 -6.14 9.33
N LEU A 90 -25.42 -6.85 8.37
CA LEU A 90 -26.37 -6.28 7.41
C LEU A 90 -27.69 -5.87 8.07
N GLY A 91 -28.04 -6.52 9.19
CA GLY A 91 -29.28 -6.30 9.92
C GLY A 91 -30.39 -7.23 9.44
N THR A 92 -31.59 -6.67 9.23
CA THR A 92 -32.77 -7.43 8.81
C THR A 92 -33.00 -7.26 7.31
N ALA A 93 -33.12 -8.38 6.61
CA ALA A 93 -33.59 -8.41 5.24
C ALA A 93 -35.08 -8.80 5.20
N GLN A 94 -35.78 -8.34 4.17
CA GLN A 94 -37.17 -8.64 3.89
C GLN A 94 -37.23 -9.60 2.71
N TRP A 95 -38.02 -10.66 2.83
CA TRP A 95 -38.22 -11.63 1.75
C TRP A 95 -39.44 -11.24 0.95
N GLU A 96 -39.33 -11.29 -0.38
CA GLU A 96 -40.46 -11.10 -1.27
C GLU A 96 -41.35 -12.35 -1.27
N ALA A 97 -42.64 -12.16 -1.51
CA ALA A 97 -43.56 -13.27 -1.69
C ALA A 97 -43.18 -14.04 -2.97
N ALA A 98 -43.03 -15.36 -2.86
CA ALA A 98 -42.77 -16.19 -4.02
C ALA A 98 -43.93 -16.09 -5.02
N THR A 99 -43.61 -15.76 -6.27
CA THR A 99 -44.55 -15.74 -7.41
C THR A 99 -44.26 -16.93 -8.32
N ALA A 100 -45.31 -17.48 -8.93
CA ALA A 100 -45.20 -18.61 -9.86
C ALA A 100 -45.95 -18.29 -11.16
N PRO A 101 -45.23 -17.98 -12.27
CA PRO A 101 -43.77 -17.90 -12.39
C PRO A 101 -43.16 -16.69 -11.66
N PRO A 102 -41.85 -16.71 -11.34
CA PRO A 102 -41.15 -15.56 -10.78
C PRO A 102 -41.25 -14.31 -11.68
N GLU A 103 -41.47 -13.15 -11.08
CA GLU A 103 -41.53 -11.87 -11.80
C GLU A 103 -40.13 -11.37 -12.18
N LEU A 104 -39.75 -11.56 -13.44
CA LEU A 104 -38.47 -11.08 -13.97
C LEU A 104 -38.49 -9.57 -14.24
N ARG A 105 -37.49 -8.86 -13.71
CA ARG A 105 -37.29 -7.41 -13.89
C ARG A 105 -35.92 -7.13 -14.48
N ASP A 106 -35.83 -6.11 -15.34
CA ASP A 106 -34.57 -5.71 -15.97
C ASP A 106 -33.61 -5.07 -14.97
N VAL A 107 -32.34 -5.46 -15.02
CA VAL A 107 -31.24 -4.75 -14.35
C VAL A 107 -30.99 -3.42 -15.06
N ALA A 108 -30.87 -2.33 -14.30
CA ALA A 108 -30.51 -1.01 -14.81
C ALA A 108 -29.04 -0.98 -15.24
N MET A 109 -28.74 -0.23 -16.30
CA MET A 109 -27.37 -0.12 -16.80
C MET A 109 -26.43 0.39 -15.70
N PRO A 110 -25.28 -0.24 -15.46
CA PRO A 110 -24.39 0.16 -14.37
C PRO A 110 -23.83 1.56 -14.64
N SER A 111 -23.77 2.37 -13.59
CA SER A 111 -23.19 3.71 -13.68
C SER A 111 -21.66 3.63 -13.79
N ALA A 112 -21.08 4.26 -14.81
CA ALA A 112 -19.63 4.38 -14.94
C ALA A 112 -18.98 5.22 -13.81
N ARG A 113 -19.79 5.95 -13.04
CA ARG A 113 -19.32 6.71 -11.87
C ARG A 113 -19.14 5.84 -10.63
N GLU A 114 -19.71 4.63 -10.61
CA GLU A 114 -19.54 3.72 -9.48
C GLU A 114 -18.09 3.20 -9.44
N PRO A 115 -17.36 3.36 -8.32
CA PRO A 115 -15.97 2.91 -8.21
C PRO A 115 -15.78 1.41 -8.49
N PHE A 116 -16.83 0.62 -8.25
CA PHE A 116 -16.83 -0.81 -8.56
C PHE A 116 -16.58 -1.06 -10.05
N PHE A 117 -17.17 -0.25 -10.93
CA PHE A 117 -17.09 -0.38 -12.39
C PHE A 117 -16.06 0.52 -13.06
N ARG A 118 -15.24 1.22 -12.27
CA ARG A 118 -14.10 1.97 -12.82
C ARG A 118 -13.22 1.01 -13.61
N ASP A 119 -12.93 1.37 -14.86
CA ASP A 119 -12.11 0.60 -15.81
C ASP A 119 -12.74 -0.73 -16.29
N VAL A 120 -14.01 -1.01 -15.96
CA VAL A 120 -14.73 -2.22 -16.41
C VAL A 120 -15.46 -1.98 -17.74
N PHE A 121 -15.98 -0.78 -17.97
CA PHE A 121 -16.67 -0.42 -19.20
C PHE A 121 -15.79 0.43 -20.11
N GLY A 122 -15.63 0.01 -21.37
CA GLY A 122 -15.01 0.81 -22.41
C GLY A 122 -15.87 2.00 -22.87
N ALA A 123 -15.29 2.90 -23.66
CA ALA A 123 -15.88 4.19 -24.04
C ALA A 123 -17.17 4.13 -24.90
N GLN A 124 -17.65 2.95 -25.28
CA GLN A 124 -18.78 2.84 -26.22
C GLN A 124 -19.80 1.79 -25.78
N GLN A 125 -20.83 2.26 -25.09
CA GLN A 125 -22.01 1.45 -24.78
C GLN A 125 -22.97 1.52 -25.98
N ARG A 126 -22.88 0.53 -26.88
CA ARG A 126 -24.02 0.20 -27.76
C ARG A 126 -25.20 -0.23 -26.88
N ALA A 127 -26.43 -0.19 -27.38
CA ALA A 127 -27.58 -0.71 -26.64
C ALA A 127 -27.33 -2.16 -26.21
N VAL A 128 -26.92 -2.35 -24.95
CA VAL A 128 -26.68 -3.66 -24.35
C VAL A 128 -28.00 -4.10 -23.73
N THR A 129 -28.50 -5.26 -24.14
CA THR A 129 -29.61 -5.91 -23.44
C THR A 129 -29.15 -6.27 -22.05
N MET A 130 -29.78 -5.70 -21.03
CA MET A 130 -29.43 -5.99 -19.64
C MET A 130 -30.06 -7.32 -19.18
N PRO A 131 -29.45 -8.01 -18.20
CA PRO A 131 -30.01 -9.22 -17.64
C PRO A 131 -31.32 -8.94 -16.91
N ARG A 132 -32.17 -9.97 -16.84
CA ARG A 132 -33.43 -10.00 -16.12
C ARG A 132 -33.32 -10.92 -14.91
N VAL A 133 -33.83 -10.44 -13.79
CA VAL A 133 -33.75 -11.12 -12.50
C VAL A 133 -35.05 -10.97 -11.72
N ALA A 134 -35.41 -11.99 -10.95
CA ALA A 134 -36.56 -12.00 -10.05
C ALA A 134 -36.05 -11.92 -8.60
N PRO A 135 -36.04 -10.72 -7.99
CA PRO A 135 -35.55 -10.54 -6.62
C PRO A 135 -36.44 -11.32 -5.63
N VAL A 136 -35.79 -12.00 -4.68
CA VAL A 136 -36.44 -12.68 -3.55
C VAL A 136 -36.12 -11.99 -2.23
N LEU A 137 -35.17 -11.05 -2.24
CA LEU A 137 -34.64 -10.41 -1.05
C LEU A 137 -34.54 -8.89 -1.25
N ARG A 138 -34.99 -8.15 -0.25
CA ARG A 138 -34.79 -6.71 -0.12
C ARG A 138 -34.10 -6.40 1.20
N TRP A 139 -33.35 -5.32 1.28
CA TRP A 139 -32.70 -4.87 2.50
C TRP A 139 -33.05 -3.42 2.80
N THR A 140 -33.21 -3.11 4.08
CA THR A 140 -33.54 -1.76 4.57
C THR A 140 -32.30 -0.95 4.93
N ARG A 141 -31.17 -1.59 5.23
CA ARG A 141 -29.91 -0.90 5.54
C ARG A 141 -29.29 -0.33 4.26
N THR A 142 -28.80 0.90 4.34
CA THR A 142 -28.03 1.54 3.27
C THR A 142 -26.66 0.87 3.13
N GLY A 143 -26.58 -0.11 2.23
CA GLY A 143 -25.32 -0.55 1.64
C GLY A 143 -24.91 0.34 0.47
N THR A 144 -23.77 0.05 -0.15
CA THR A 144 -23.43 0.66 -1.44
C THR A 144 -24.03 -0.21 -2.54
N ASP A 145 -25.00 0.34 -3.29
CA ASP A 145 -25.59 -0.38 -4.42
C ASP A 145 -24.61 -0.42 -5.59
N ILE A 146 -24.31 -1.62 -6.06
CA ILE A 146 -23.43 -1.86 -7.21
C ILE A 146 -24.29 -2.01 -8.47
N LEU A 147 -25.29 -2.89 -8.43
CA LEU A 147 -26.26 -3.07 -9.51
C LEU A 147 -27.66 -2.81 -8.96
N ARG A 148 -28.48 -2.10 -9.74
CA ARG A 148 -29.88 -1.83 -9.45
C ARG A 148 -30.78 -2.39 -10.53
N LEU A 149 -32.04 -2.60 -10.19
CA LEU A 149 -33.13 -2.87 -11.12
C LEU A 149 -33.65 -1.55 -11.70
N ARG A 150 -34.37 -1.63 -12.83
CA ARG A 150 -34.96 -0.43 -13.48
C ARG A 150 -36.01 0.28 -12.63
N ASP A 151 -36.64 -0.44 -11.70
CA ASP A 151 -37.59 0.10 -10.71
C ASP A 151 -36.89 0.83 -9.54
N GLY A 152 -35.55 0.80 -9.50
CA GLY A 152 -34.72 1.44 -8.48
C GLY A 152 -34.34 0.54 -7.31
N GLU A 153 -34.87 -0.69 -7.25
CA GLU A 153 -34.50 -1.67 -6.22
C GLU A 153 -33.07 -2.18 -6.43
N SER A 154 -32.44 -2.65 -5.35
CA SER A 154 -31.05 -3.10 -5.42
C SER A 154 -30.97 -4.56 -5.87
N TYR A 155 -30.10 -4.83 -6.85
CA TYR A 155 -29.80 -6.19 -7.32
C TYR A 155 -28.55 -6.77 -6.66
N LEU A 156 -27.48 -5.97 -6.60
CA LEU A 156 -26.23 -6.32 -5.96
C LEU A 156 -25.80 -5.13 -5.11
N ALA A 157 -25.64 -5.34 -3.82
CA ALA A 157 -25.08 -4.34 -2.92
C ALA A 157 -23.92 -4.92 -2.12
N ASP A 158 -23.04 -4.03 -1.66
CA ASP A 158 -21.99 -4.37 -0.72
C ASP A 158 -22.19 -3.71 0.65
N PHE A 159 -21.77 -4.43 1.68
CA PHE A 159 -21.87 -4.03 3.07
C PHE A 159 -20.54 -4.22 3.78
N PRO A 160 -20.07 -3.25 4.57
CA PRO A 160 -18.90 -3.42 5.42
C PRO A 160 -19.22 -4.41 6.56
N SER A 161 -18.34 -5.39 6.79
CA SER A 161 -18.47 -6.37 7.86
C SER A 161 -17.09 -6.72 8.44
N GLY A 162 -16.80 -6.22 9.64
CA GLY A 162 -15.46 -6.34 10.23
C GLY A 162 -14.43 -5.60 9.37
N ALA A 163 -13.28 -6.23 9.11
CA ALA A 163 -12.31 -5.69 8.17
C ALA A 163 -12.70 -5.92 6.70
N GLY A 164 -13.59 -6.88 6.39
CA GLY A 164 -13.94 -7.31 5.03
C GLY A 164 -15.21 -6.68 4.47
N ARG A 165 -15.69 -7.22 3.33
CA ARG A 165 -16.96 -6.81 2.71
C ARG A 165 -17.87 -8.00 2.44
N VAL A 166 -19.17 -7.78 2.52
CA VAL A 166 -20.20 -8.76 2.17
C VAL A 166 -20.98 -8.23 0.97
N TYR A 167 -20.95 -8.97 -0.12
CA TYR A 167 -21.73 -8.70 -1.32
C TYR A 167 -22.98 -9.57 -1.29
N VAL A 168 -24.15 -8.98 -1.50
CA VAL A 168 -25.42 -9.70 -1.48
C VAL A 168 -26.15 -9.45 -2.78
N PHE A 169 -26.53 -10.54 -3.43
CA PHE A 169 -27.47 -10.51 -4.54
C PHE A 169 -28.91 -10.58 -4.02
N SER A 170 -29.85 -9.88 -4.65
CA SER A 170 -31.26 -9.96 -4.28
C SER A 170 -31.99 -11.14 -4.90
N ALA A 171 -31.43 -11.76 -5.95
CA ALA A 171 -32.03 -12.91 -6.65
C ALA A 171 -31.09 -14.12 -6.70
N PRO A 172 -31.62 -15.36 -6.74
CA PRO A 172 -30.87 -16.57 -7.05
C PRO A 172 -30.20 -16.52 -8.43
N PHE A 173 -29.23 -17.41 -8.67
CA PHE A 173 -28.57 -17.56 -9.98
C PHE A 173 -29.19 -18.65 -10.85
N SER A 174 -30.15 -19.40 -10.31
CA SER A 174 -30.94 -20.38 -11.03
C SER A 174 -31.72 -19.75 -12.19
N LYS A 175 -31.88 -20.50 -13.28
CA LYS A 175 -32.40 -20.00 -14.57
C LYS A 175 -33.85 -19.51 -14.47
N GLU A 176 -34.60 -20.01 -13.49
CA GLU A 176 -35.98 -19.62 -13.22
C GLU A 176 -36.05 -18.19 -12.65
N TYR A 177 -34.99 -17.73 -11.98
CA TYR A 177 -34.92 -16.44 -11.31
C TYR A 177 -33.98 -15.45 -11.98
N SER A 178 -33.05 -15.88 -12.84
CA SER A 178 -32.03 -15.00 -13.36
C SER A 178 -31.39 -15.51 -14.65
N ASP A 179 -31.16 -14.61 -15.61
CA ASP A 179 -30.27 -14.83 -16.76
C ASP A 179 -28.86 -14.21 -16.55
N PHE A 180 -28.58 -13.66 -15.36
CA PHE A 180 -27.33 -12.96 -15.03
C PHE A 180 -26.09 -13.81 -15.28
N THR A 181 -26.09 -15.09 -14.91
CA THR A 181 -24.95 -16.00 -15.07
C THR A 181 -24.57 -16.24 -16.54
N SER A 182 -25.52 -16.08 -17.46
CA SER A 182 -25.30 -16.18 -18.90
C SER A 182 -24.95 -14.83 -19.56
N HIS A 183 -25.10 -13.73 -18.82
CA HIS A 183 -24.91 -12.39 -19.32
C HIS A 183 -23.43 -11.96 -19.28
N ALA A 184 -23.03 -11.09 -20.21
CA ALA A 184 -21.65 -10.59 -20.31
C ALA A 184 -21.16 -9.82 -19.07
N LEU A 185 -22.08 -9.36 -18.20
CA LEU A 185 -21.74 -8.70 -16.93
C LEU A 185 -21.30 -9.66 -15.84
N PHE A 186 -21.60 -10.95 -15.96
CA PHE A 186 -21.28 -11.93 -14.93
C PHE A 186 -19.78 -11.97 -14.65
N VAL A 187 -18.98 -12.19 -15.70
CA VAL A 187 -17.53 -12.35 -15.58
C VAL A 187 -16.87 -11.11 -14.98
N PRO A 188 -17.08 -9.87 -15.49
CA PRO A 188 -16.45 -8.69 -14.92
C PRO A 188 -16.86 -8.42 -13.47
N VAL A 189 -18.13 -8.62 -13.11
CA VAL A 189 -18.63 -8.40 -11.75
C VAL A 189 -17.98 -9.40 -10.78
N MET A 190 -17.97 -10.68 -11.13
CA MET A 190 -17.37 -11.73 -10.31
C MET A 190 -15.86 -11.51 -10.17
N TYR A 191 -15.13 -11.26 -11.27
CA TYR A 191 -13.69 -10.97 -11.24
C TYR A 191 -13.39 -9.75 -10.38
N ARG A 192 -14.20 -8.69 -10.49
CA ARG A 192 -14.00 -7.49 -9.67
C ARG A 192 -14.13 -7.79 -8.19
N MET A 193 -15.14 -8.56 -7.77
CA MET A 193 -15.28 -8.99 -6.37
C MET A 193 -14.10 -9.84 -5.89
N ALA A 194 -13.59 -10.73 -6.75
CA ALA A 194 -12.40 -11.54 -6.45
C ALA A 194 -11.13 -10.69 -6.31
N MET A 195 -10.89 -9.78 -7.24
CA MET A 195 -9.74 -8.86 -7.19
C MET A 195 -9.79 -7.95 -5.95
N LEU A 196 -10.98 -7.42 -5.61
CA LEU A 196 -11.18 -6.61 -4.42
C LEU A 196 -11.12 -7.41 -3.11
N SER A 197 -11.16 -8.74 -3.17
CA SER A 197 -10.99 -9.61 -2.00
C SER A 197 -9.53 -9.80 -1.61
N TYR A 198 -8.62 -9.63 -2.58
CA TYR A 198 -7.21 -9.72 -2.34
C TYR A 198 -6.72 -8.41 -1.73
N ARG A 199 -6.28 -8.47 -0.47
CA ARG A 199 -5.60 -7.37 0.20
C ARG A 199 -4.12 -7.68 0.26
N ASN A 200 -3.35 -6.97 -0.56
CA ASN A 200 -1.90 -6.94 -0.35
C ASN A 200 -1.60 -5.88 0.71
N GLU A 201 -1.69 -6.27 1.98
CA GLU A 201 -1.30 -5.40 3.11
C GLU A 201 0.22 -5.25 3.22
N GLN A 202 0.99 -6.00 2.44
CA GLN A 202 2.44 -5.90 2.45
C GLN A 202 2.85 -4.55 1.84
N LEU A 203 3.45 -3.71 2.68
CA LEU A 203 4.01 -2.45 2.25
C LEU A 203 5.12 -2.72 1.22
N PRO A 204 5.18 -1.91 0.13
CA PRO A 204 6.23 -2.08 -0.88
C PRO A 204 7.61 -1.71 -0.33
N ALA A 205 7.67 -0.89 0.72
CA ALA A 205 8.90 -0.47 1.36
C ALA A 205 8.73 -0.20 2.86
N TYR A 206 9.80 -0.40 3.60
CA TYR A 206 9.92 -0.24 5.05
C TYR A 206 11.05 0.75 5.36
N SER A 207 11.07 1.30 6.59
CA SER A 207 12.18 2.14 7.06
C SER A 207 13.15 1.31 7.88
N LEU A 208 14.45 1.56 7.74
CA LEU A 208 15.49 0.95 8.57
C LEU A 208 15.34 1.31 10.07
N THR A 209 14.62 2.39 10.39
CA THR A 209 14.32 2.80 11.77
C THR A 209 13.13 2.05 12.38
N GLN A 210 12.40 1.25 11.61
CA GLN A 210 11.32 0.43 12.16
C GLN A 210 11.90 -0.71 13.01
N GLN A 211 11.25 -1.03 14.13
CA GLN A 211 11.69 -2.15 14.97
C GLN A 211 11.18 -3.49 14.45
N THR A 212 10.00 -3.50 13.84
CA THR A 212 9.36 -4.74 13.39
C THR A 212 8.70 -4.59 12.04
N VAL A 213 8.82 -5.63 11.21
CA VAL A 213 8.17 -5.78 9.93
C VAL A 213 7.21 -6.95 10.00
N THR A 214 5.96 -6.73 9.60
CA THR A 214 4.96 -7.79 9.47
C THR A 214 4.83 -8.18 8.00
N LEU A 215 4.95 -9.47 7.73
CA LEU A 215 4.80 -10.06 6.41
C LEU A 215 3.61 -11.02 6.40
N GLN A 216 2.76 -10.91 5.37
CA GLN A 216 1.77 -11.92 5.05
C GLN A 216 2.40 -12.87 4.04
N LEU A 217 2.79 -14.07 4.49
CA LEU A 217 3.41 -15.07 3.62
C LEU A 217 2.38 -16.17 3.32
N PRO A 218 2.34 -16.68 2.07
CA PRO A 218 1.50 -17.83 1.73
C PRO A 218 1.76 -18.99 2.71
N PRO A 219 0.73 -19.81 3.03
CA PRO A 219 0.93 -20.99 3.87
C PRO A 219 1.93 -21.92 3.16
N VAL A 220 3.18 -21.87 3.58
CA VAL A 220 4.19 -22.81 3.13
C VAL A 220 3.87 -24.12 3.83
N SER A 221 3.59 -25.17 3.05
CA SER A 221 3.29 -26.51 3.56
C SER A 221 4.27 -26.90 4.66
N ASN A 222 3.73 -27.29 5.82
CA ASN A 222 4.49 -27.75 6.99
C ASN A 222 5.16 -29.12 6.75
N GLU A 223 5.71 -29.39 5.56
CA GLU A 223 6.36 -30.67 5.26
C GLU A 223 7.83 -30.73 5.73
N ALA A 224 8.35 -29.68 6.37
CA ALA A 224 9.74 -29.63 6.80
C ALA A 224 9.94 -29.30 8.29
N ALA A 225 8.90 -29.41 9.13
CA ALA A 225 9.09 -29.38 10.58
C ALA A 225 9.55 -30.77 11.08
N ARG A 226 10.79 -31.15 10.75
CA ARG A 226 11.45 -32.26 11.43
C ARG A 226 11.75 -31.84 12.87
N PRO A 227 11.41 -32.65 13.90
CA PRO A 227 11.61 -32.28 15.31
C PRO A 227 13.08 -32.15 15.74
N ASN A 228 14.04 -32.49 14.89
CA ASN A 228 15.47 -32.61 15.24
C ASN A 228 16.40 -31.66 14.45
N GLY A 229 15.86 -30.65 13.76
CA GLY A 229 16.69 -29.62 13.12
C GLY A 229 17.13 -28.57 14.14
N THR A 230 18.41 -28.25 14.20
CA THR A 230 18.93 -27.12 14.97
C THR A 230 18.16 -25.85 14.60
N SER A 231 17.90 -25.00 15.59
CA SER A 231 17.07 -23.78 15.50
C SER A 231 17.45 -22.79 14.39
N ASP A 232 18.62 -22.96 13.75
CA ASP A 232 19.11 -22.15 12.64
C ASP A 232 18.56 -22.52 11.25
N GLU A 233 18.02 -23.72 11.04
CA GLU A 233 17.59 -24.18 9.70
C GLU A 233 16.14 -23.85 9.34
N ALA A 234 15.29 -23.53 10.32
CA ALA A 234 13.86 -23.30 10.09
C ALA A 234 13.44 -21.81 10.04
N GLY A 235 14.36 -20.90 10.36
CA GLY A 235 14.13 -19.46 10.47
C GLY A 235 14.10 -18.71 9.13
N PHE A 236 13.39 -17.59 9.10
CA PHE A 236 13.46 -16.60 8.03
C PHE A 236 14.80 -15.85 8.13
N ARG A 237 15.41 -15.57 6.97
CA ARG A 237 16.67 -14.84 6.84
C ARG A 237 16.45 -13.65 5.92
N LEU A 238 17.10 -12.53 6.22
CA LEU A 238 17.16 -11.35 5.36
C LEU A 238 18.53 -11.31 4.70
N VAL A 239 18.57 -11.44 3.38
CA VAL A 239 19.82 -11.49 2.61
C VAL A 239 19.91 -10.28 1.69
N LYS A 240 21.02 -9.55 1.78
CA LYS A 240 21.39 -8.47 0.85
C LYS A 240 22.84 -8.67 0.46
N ASP A 241 23.09 -8.95 -0.82
CA ASP A 241 24.42 -9.22 -1.36
C ASP A 241 25.11 -10.37 -0.59
N SER A 242 26.19 -10.09 0.15
CA SER A 242 26.89 -11.05 1.03
C SER A 242 26.43 -11.00 2.49
N LEU A 243 25.61 -10.02 2.87
CA LEU A 243 25.11 -9.85 4.23
C LEU A 243 23.88 -10.72 4.45
N THR A 244 23.93 -11.52 5.52
CA THR A 244 22.79 -12.34 5.97
C THR A 244 22.45 -11.97 7.40
N PHE A 245 21.21 -11.55 7.62
CA PHE A 245 20.67 -11.21 8.93
C PHE A 245 19.61 -12.23 9.33
N ILE A 246 19.62 -12.65 10.59
CA ILE A 246 18.64 -13.59 11.16
C ILE A 246 17.77 -12.80 12.17
N PRO A 247 16.60 -12.28 11.75
CA PRO A 247 15.69 -11.58 12.64
C PRO A 247 15.08 -12.50 13.69
N ALA A 248 14.81 -11.95 14.88
CA ALA A 248 13.88 -12.60 15.79
C ALA A 248 12.49 -12.60 15.14
N GLN A 249 11.78 -13.72 15.23
CA GLN A 249 10.58 -13.95 14.44
C GLN A 249 9.44 -14.55 15.28
N ARG A 250 8.21 -14.16 14.96
CA ARG A 250 6.99 -14.71 15.55
C ARG A 250 6.01 -15.02 14.43
N VAL A 251 5.58 -16.28 14.36
CA VAL A 251 4.64 -16.77 13.34
C VAL A 251 3.28 -17.01 13.97
N LEU A 252 2.25 -16.32 13.48
CA LEU A 252 0.86 -16.44 13.89
C LEU A 252 0.01 -16.70 12.64
N GLY A 253 -0.23 -17.98 12.32
CA GLY A 253 -0.96 -18.36 11.11
C GLY A 253 -0.19 -18.02 9.83
N GLN A 254 -0.73 -17.11 9.00
CA GLN A 254 -0.09 -16.61 7.76
C GLN A 254 0.74 -15.33 7.99
N GLU A 255 0.69 -14.78 9.21
CA GLU A 255 1.40 -13.57 9.58
C GLU A 255 2.75 -13.93 10.21
N VAL A 256 3.83 -13.37 9.65
CA VAL A 256 5.18 -13.48 10.16
C VAL A 256 5.65 -12.10 10.58
N ARG A 257 5.82 -11.91 11.88
CA ARG A 257 6.42 -10.69 12.43
C ARG A 257 7.90 -10.91 12.61
N LEU A 258 8.71 -10.11 11.91
CA LEU A 258 10.16 -10.07 11.99
C LEU A 258 10.59 -8.84 12.79
N GLU A 259 11.49 -9.00 13.75
CA GLU A 259 12.14 -7.92 14.47
C GLU A 259 13.47 -7.63 13.77
N LEU A 260 13.65 -6.39 13.30
CA LEU A 260 14.80 -6.01 12.49
C LEU A 260 16.08 -6.05 13.35
N PRO A 261 17.12 -6.79 12.93
CA PRO A 261 18.35 -6.90 13.70
C PRO A 261 19.08 -5.57 13.85
N VAL A 262 19.68 -5.38 15.02
CA VAL A 262 20.61 -4.26 15.26
C VAL A 262 21.81 -4.43 14.32
N GLY A 263 22.12 -3.39 13.55
CA GLY A 263 23.19 -3.42 12.52
C GLY A 263 22.71 -3.54 11.08
N MET A 264 21.39 -3.56 10.84
CA MET A 264 20.82 -3.39 9.51
C MET A 264 20.69 -1.89 9.20
N ASP A 265 21.72 -1.30 8.58
CA ASP A 265 21.84 0.15 8.33
C ASP A 265 21.93 0.52 6.84
N SER A 266 22.12 -0.46 5.96
CA SER A 266 22.23 -0.24 4.53
C SER A 266 20.85 -0.20 3.85
N PRO A 267 20.46 0.89 3.17
CA PRO A 267 19.24 0.90 2.37
C PRO A 267 19.37 -0.01 1.15
N GLY A 268 18.25 -0.55 0.69
CA GLY A 268 18.19 -1.39 -0.51
C GLY A 268 17.18 -2.52 -0.42
N PHE A 269 17.35 -3.51 -1.29
CA PHE A 269 16.47 -4.67 -1.39
C PHE A 269 17.03 -5.84 -0.61
N TYR A 270 16.24 -6.36 0.33
CA TYR A 270 16.57 -7.52 1.14
C TYR A 270 15.65 -8.68 0.77
N GLN A 271 16.24 -9.82 0.43
CA GLN A 271 15.52 -11.04 0.13
C GLN A 271 15.16 -11.76 1.42
N VAL A 272 13.88 -12.06 1.60
CA VAL A 272 13.40 -12.92 2.68
C VAL A 272 13.52 -14.36 2.21
N GLN A 273 14.47 -15.10 2.79
CA GLN A 273 14.71 -16.50 2.47
C GLN A 273 14.31 -17.41 3.62
N ARG A 274 13.85 -18.61 3.30
CA ARG A 274 13.66 -19.71 4.27
C ARG A 274 14.13 -20.99 3.62
N GLN A 275 14.96 -21.76 4.33
CA GLN A 275 15.53 -23.02 3.82
C GLN A 275 16.17 -22.87 2.42
N GLY A 276 16.85 -21.73 2.17
CA GLY A 276 17.50 -21.43 0.89
C GLY A 276 16.57 -20.99 -0.25
N LYS A 277 15.23 -20.97 -0.04
CA LYS A 277 14.28 -20.46 -1.03
C LYS A 277 13.92 -19.00 -0.74
N THR A 278 14.05 -18.13 -1.75
CA THR A 278 13.56 -16.75 -1.69
C THR A 278 12.03 -16.74 -1.74
N LEU A 279 11.42 -16.18 -0.69
CA LEU A 279 9.97 -16.08 -0.54
C LEU A 279 9.45 -14.74 -1.05
N THR A 280 10.14 -13.65 -0.71
CA THR A 280 9.78 -12.29 -1.15
C THR A 280 11.00 -11.36 -1.05
N THR A 281 10.88 -10.15 -1.58
CA THR A 281 11.91 -9.10 -1.51
C THR A 281 11.30 -7.86 -0.87
N LEU A 282 11.98 -7.30 0.13
CA LEU A 282 11.56 -6.10 0.84
C LEU A 282 12.50 -4.95 0.52
N ALA A 283 11.95 -3.77 0.23
CA ALA A 283 12.75 -2.56 0.14
C ALA A 283 12.86 -1.91 1.52
N PHE A 284 14.08 -1.59 1.95
CA PHE A 284 14.35 -0.82 3.15
C PHE A 284 14.99 0.51 2.77
N ASN A 285 14.41 1.60 3.24
CA ASN A 285 14.88 2.96 3.00
C ASN A 285 15.34 3.61 4.31
N MET A 286 16.16 4.65 4.20
CA MET A 286 16.47 5.52 5.34
C MET A 286 15.22 6.28 5.80
N ASP A 287 15.23 6.72 7.05
CA ASP A 287 14.12 7.48 7.62
C ASP A 287 13.97 8.82 6.88
N LYS A 288 12.72 9.18 6.55
CA LYS A 288 12.41 10.44 5.87
C LYS A 288 12.82 11.67 6.69
N ARG A 289 12.99 11.54 8.01
CA ARG A 289 13.51 12.60 8.88
C ARG A 289 14.89 13.10 8.46
N GLU A 290 15.74 12.26 7.87
CA GLU A 290 17.04 12.70 7.34
C GLU A 290 16.90 13.56 6.08
N SER A 291 15.77 13.47 5.40
CA SER A 291 15.44 14.29 4.22
C SER A 291 14.62 15.54 4.56
N GLU A 292 14.33 15.81 5.84
CA GLU A 292 13.63 17.00 6.28
C GLU A 292 14.60 18.19 6.31
N LEU A 293 14.72 18.89 5.19
CA LEU A 293 15.55 20.10 5.04
C LEU A 293 14.89 21.37 5.63
N ALA A 294 13.97 21.22 6.57
CA ALA A 294 13.32 22.36 7.20
C ALA A 294 14.38 23.21 7.93
N ALA A 295 14.68 24.38 7.37
CA ALA A 295 15.60 25.32 7.98
C ALA A 295 14.86 26.16 9.02
N TYR A 296 15.53 26.45 10.13
CA TYR A 296 15.03 27.41 11.10
C TYR A 296 14.96 28.81 10.48
N SER A 297 13.89 29.55 10.77
CA SER A 297 13.80 30.96 10.40
C SER A 297 14.78 31.81 11.23
N ALA A 298 15.08 33.03 10.78
CA ALA A 298 15.91 33.96 11.56
C ALA A 298 15.30 34.24 12.95
N ASP A 299 13.96 34.27 13.06
CA ASP A 299 13.27 34.44 14.34
C ASP A 299 13.39 33.22 15.26
N ASP A 300 13.33 32.01 14.70
CA ASP A 300 13.54 30.78 15.48
C ASP A 300 14.97 30.72 16.02
N LEU A 301 15.95 31.10 15.19
CA LEU A 301 17.35 31.19 15.58
C LEU A 301 17.58 32.25 16.67
N ARG A 302 16.96 33.44 16.55
CA ARG A 302 17.04 34.50 17.58
C ARG A 302 16.48 34.01 18.92
N LYS A 303 15.35 33.28 18.91
CA LYS A 303 14.76 32.68 20.11
C LYS A 303 15.67 31.62 20.75
N MET A 304 16.29 30.76 19.95
CA MET A 304 17.19 29.72 20.46
C MET A 304 18.52 30.27 21.01
N VAL A 305 19.09 31.28 20.35
CA VAL A 305 20.35 31.91 20.75
C VAL A 305 20.17 32.76 22.03
N GLY A 306 18.99 33.34 22.23
CA GLY A 306 18.71 34.23 23.36
C GLY A 306 19.59 35.49 23.35
N ASN A 307 19.87 36.06 24.52
CA ASN A 307 20.62 37.32 24.65
C ASN A 307 22.14 37.09 24.87
N ARG A 308 22.75 36.22 24.07
CA ARG A 308 24.20 35.94 24.17
C ARG A 308 24.99 37.01 23.39
N PRO A 309 25.92 37.74 24.03
CA PRO A 309 26.61 38.88 23.39
C PRO A 309 27.56 38.47 22.25
N ASN A 310 27.88 37.17 22.13
CA ASN A 310 28.89 36.66 21.22
C ASN A 310 28.30 36.06 19.93
N ILE A 311 26.97 36.02 19.80
CA ILE A 311 26.29 35.35 18.68
C ILE A 311 25.34 36.35 18.01
N ARG A 312 25.50 36.53 16.70
CA ARG A 312 24.63 37.37 15.87
C ARG A 312 23.94 36.51 14.83
N VAL A 313 22.61 36.58 14.78
CA VAL A 313 21.78 35.95 13.74
C VAL A 313 21.61 36.95 12.60
N LEU A 314 22.02 36.55 11.39
CA LEU A 314 21.91 37.36 10.18
C LEU A 314 20.78 36.83 9.31
N GLU A 315 19.99 37.73 8.75
CA GLU A 315 18.88 37.39 7.87
C GLU A 315 19.30 37.65 6.42
N ALA A 316 19.44 36.57 5.65
CA ALA A 316 19.79 36.67 4.24
C ALA A 316 18.54 37.03 3.44
N GLY A 317 18.31 38.33 3.22
CA GLY A 317 17.15 38.79 2.45
C GLY A 317 17.11 40.28 2.16
N GLU A 318 17.55 41.14 3.10
CA GLU A 318 17.24 42.57 2.96
C GLU A 318 18.41 43.48 2.60
N SER A 319 19.67 43.05 2.69
CA SER A 319 20.79 43.89 2.26
C SER A 319 22.10 43.13 2.12
N GLY A 320 22.56 42.88 0.88
CA GLY A 320 23.97 42.51 0.63
C GLY A 320 24.97 43.49 1.24
N ALA A 321 24.52 44.70 1.61
CA ALA A 321 25.29 45.69 2.34
C ALA A 321 25.69 45.27 3.77
N ASP A 322 24.89 44.47 4.47
CA ASP A 322 25.21 44.05 5.84
C ASP A 322 26.20 42.89 5.88
N LEU A 323 26.11 41.97 4.90
CA LEU A 323 27.14 40.97 4.64
C LEU A 323 28.47 41.62 4.20
N ALA A 324 28.41 42.63 3.33
CA ALA A 324 29.59 43.38 2.91
C ALA A 324 30.24 44.17 4.07
N LYS A 325 29.43 44.79 4.95
CA LYS A 325 29.93 45.46 6.17
C LYS A 325 30.56 44.47 7.15
N PHE A 326 29.99 43.29 7.31
CA PHE A 326 30.57 42.24 8.16
C PHE A 326 31.90 41.73 7.61
N GLN A 327 31.98 41.47 6.30
CA GLN A 327 33.24 41.11 5.65
C GLN A 327 34.28 42.24 5.76
N ALA A 328 33.89 43.51 5.60
CA ALA A 328 34.78 44.66 5.74
C ALA A 328 35.26 44.90 7.19
N GLN A 329 34.50 44.44 8.19
CA GLN A 329 34.94 44.49 9.60
C GLN A 329 35.93 43.37 9.95
N GLN A 330 35.79 42.19 9.35
CA GLN A 330 36.75 41.09 9.56
C GLN A 330 38.01 41.21 8.69
N THR A 331 37.86 41.80 7.51
CA THR A 331 38.98 42.05 6.58
C THR A 331 39.50 43.45 6.88
N GLY A 332 40.47 43.56 7.79
CA GLY A 332 41.04 44.84 8.23
C GLY A 332 41.43 45.77 7.07
N GLN A 333 41.53 47.07 7.35
CA GLN A 333 41.70 48.08 6.29
C GLN A 333 42.88 47.76 5.36
N PRO A 334 42.67 47.76 4.02
CA PRO A 334 43.71 47.38 3.06
C PRO A 334 44.81 48.44 2.97
N LEU A 335 45.84 48.30 3.81
CA LEU A 335 47.01 49.20 3.85
C LEU A 335 47.95 49.04 2.64
N TRP A 336 47.75 48.01 1.81
CA TRP A 336 48.62 47.72 0.66
C TRP A 336 48.72 48.89 -0.34
N ARG A 337 47.67 49.71 -0.45
CA ARG A 337 47.68 50.90 -1.33
C ARG A 337 48.71 51.93 -0.89
N TYR A 338 48.90 52.09 0.43
CA TYR A 338 49.92 52.97 0.99
C TYR A 338 51.32 52.41 0.79
N PHE A 339 51.51 51.10 0.99
CA PHE A 339 52.79 50.44 0.71
C PHE A 339 53.19 50.51 -0.77
N LEU A 340 52.23 50.36 -1.68
CA LEU A 340 52.48 50.47 -3.12
C LEU A 340 52.89 51.90 -3.52
N ALA A 341 52.22 52.91 -2.98
CA ALA A 341 52.58 54.31 -3.22
C ALA A 341 53.99 54.62 -2.71
N PHE A 342 54.36 54.13 -1.51
CA PHE A 342 55.69 54.30 -0.95
C PHE A 342 56.77 53.64 -1.80
N ALA A 343 56.53 52.42 -2.28
CA ALA A 343 57.44 51.72 -3.19
C ALA A 343 57.69 52.50 -4.50
N LEU A 344 56.64 53.10 -5.07
CA LEU A 344 56.75 53.94 -6.27
C LEU A 344 57.61 55.18 -6.04
N VAL A 345 57.45 55.83 -4.88
CA VAL A 345 58.25 57.01 -4.49
C VAL A 345 59.72 56.62 -4.31
N CYS A 346 60.01 55.50 -3.65
CA CYS A 346 61.38 54.99 -3.51
C CYS A 346 62.02 54.70 -4.88
N LEU A 347 61.29 54.08 -5.80
CA LEU A 347 61.78 53.77 -7.14
C LEU A 347 62.05 55.04 -7.96
N LEU A 348 61.20 56.07 -7.83
CA LEU A 348 61.43 57.38 -8.44
C LEU A 348 62.67 58.06 -7.86
N ALA A 349 62.85 58.01 -6.53
CA ALA A 349 64.02 58.56 -5.86
C ALA A 349 65.31 57.85 -6.29
N GLU A 350 65.27 56.53 -6.43
CA GLU A 350 66.39 55.73 -6.95
C GLU A 350 66.73 56.13 -8.40
N ALA A 351 65.72 56.24 -9.27
CA ALA A 351 65.92 56.66 -10.66
C ALA A 351 66.55 58.06 -10.76
N LEU A 352 66.14 58.98 -9.89
CA LEU A 352 66.75 60.33 -9.79
C LEU A 352 68.19 60.26 -9.30
N LEU A 353 68.49 59.45 -8.27
CA LEU A 353 69.84 59.25 -7.75
C LEU A 353 70.78 58.65 -8.80
N ILE A 354 70.33 57.67 -9.59
CA ILE A 354 71.14 57.07 -10.66
C ILE A 354 71.41 58.07 -11.79
N ARG A 355 70.42 58.90 -12.12
CA ARG A 355 70.53 59.87 -13.23
C ARG A 355 71.42 61.07 -12.90
N PHE A 356 71.39 61.54 -11.65
CA PHE A 356 72.14 62.73 -11.22
C PHE A 356 73.36 62.42 -10.33
N GLY A 357 73.53 61.17 -9.90
CA GLY A 357 74.70 60.67 -9.17
C GLY A 357 75.91 60.52 -10.08
N THR A 358 76.82 61.48 -10.02
CA THR A 358 78.13 61.47 -10.70
C THR A 358 78.90 60.17 -10.48
N ARG A 359 79.30 59.49 -11.57
CA ARG A 359 80.34 58.45 -11.54
C ARG A 359 81.69 59.10 -11.20
N ARG A 360 82.20 58.91 -9.98
CA ARG A 360 83.64 59.12 -9.71
C ARG A 360 84.42 57.96 -10.32
N ALA A 361 85.30 58.29 -11.26
CA ALA A 361 86.23 57.36 -11.88
C ALA A 361 87.19 56.77 -10.82
N VAL A 362 87.28 55.44 -10.79
CA VAL A 362 88.28 54.71 -10.00
C VAL A 362 89.62 54.80 -10.76
N ALA A 363 90.63 55.39 -10.13
CA ALA A 363 91.98 55.50 -10.67
C ALA A 363 92.68 54.13 -10.72
N ARG A 364 93.28 53.80 -11.87
CA ARG A 364 94.08 52.58 -12.10
C ARG A 364 95.36 52.59 -11.25
N VAL A 365 95.60 51.49 -10.56
CA VAL A 365 96.88 51.13 -9.93
C VAL A 365 97.93 50.87 -11.02
N LYS A 366 99.10 51.54 -10.92
CA LYS A 366 100.32 51.17 -11.67
C LYS A 366 101.16 50.25 -10.79
N VAL A 367 101.45 49.04 -11.30
CA VAL A 367 102.52 48.17 -10.81
C VAL A 367 103.66 48.26 -11.83
N ALA A 368 104.87 48.57 -11.38
CA ALA A 368 106.10 48.39 -12.14
C ALA A 368 107.14 47.75 -11.21
N ALA A 369 107.90 46.83 -11.80
CA ALA A 369 108.82 45.86 -11.21
C ALA A 369 109.98 46.46 -10.42
#